data_AF-M1SXI5-F1
#
_entry.id   AF-M1SXI5-F1
#
_cell.length_a   1.000
_cell.length_b   1.000
_cell.length_c   1.000
_cell.angle_alpha   90.00
_cell.angle_beta   90.00
_cell.angle_gamma   90.00
#
_symmetry.space_group_name_H-M   'P 1'
#
loop_
_entity.id
_entity.type
_entity.pdbx_description
1 polymer ?
#
loop_
_entity_poly.entity_id
_entity_poly.type
_entity_poly.pdbx_seq_one_letter_code
_entity_poly.pdbx_strand_id
1 'polypeptide(L)'
;MKNIQFTLAAIAMAASSLVFAQGTTQPGGMGMMNQGAMNQDPMAAMCQKMHPEMSPDQCKAMHENMAKMTPEQRVAMCQQMHPEMSASQCKAMHDKMQGSGAGMGAMGGMGAMSHDHGASGGHDHGSENSSVGQPGIAAKVNRTIRVRMTDNMRFNPSSIQVKQGETIHFVVKNLGKTKHEMVLGTDQELQEHYKQMMKFPEMEHAEPNMVTLGAGQTGEIIWQFTKSGKVQFACLQPGHYDAGMKGSISVAGPKSVSPAQKGDGHGSHQH
;
A
#
# COMPACT_ATOMS: atom_id res chain seq x y z
N MET A 1 -7.23 -63.82 -10.27
CA MET A 1 -8.42 -64.31 -11.00
C MET A 1 -9.28 -65.12 -10.05
N LYS A 2 -10.39 -64.55 -9.57
CA LYS A 2 -11.69 -65.21 -9.33
C LYS A 2 -12.65 -64.18 -8.75
N ASN A 3 -13.61 -63.82 -9.60
CA ASN A 3 -14.80 -63.02 -9.29
C ASN A 3 -15.71 -63.80 -8.32
N ILE A 4 -16.61 -63.12 -7.61
CA ILE A 4 -18.07 -63.30 -7.74
C ILE A 4 -18.81 -62.34 -6.78
N GLN A 5 -19.63 -61.51 -7.43
CA GLN A 5 -20.84 -60.78 -7.07
C GLN A 5 -21.41 -60.83 -5.65
N PHE A 6 -21.81 -59.65 -5.17
CA PHE A 6 -22.91 -59.50 -4.20
C PHE A 6 -23.96 -58.49 -4.70
N THR A 7 -25.18 -58.95 -4.64
CA THR A 7 -26.45 -58.42 -5.14
C THR A 7 -27.01 -57.33 -4.21
N LEU A 8 -27.57 -56.27 -4.79
CA LEU A 8 -28.43 -55.31 -4.09
C LEU A 8 -29.78 -55.95 -3.73
N ALA A 9 -30.28 -55.68 -2.52
CA ALA A 9 -31.70 -55.82 -2.16
C ALA A 9 -32.17 -54.56 -1.43
N ALA A 10 -33.25 -53.99 -1.94
CA ALA A 10 -33.90 -52.77 -1.50
C ALA A 10 -34.63 -52.94 -0.15
N ILE A 11 -34.68 -51.87 0.65
CA ILE A 11 -35.61 -51.76 1.79
C ILE A 11 -36.52 -50.56 1.58
N ALA A 12 -37.80 -50.86 1.66
CA ALA A 12 -38.95 -50.00 1.40
C ALA A 12 -39.13 -48.89 2.47
N MET A 13 -39.54 -47.71 2.01
CA MET A 13 -40.10 -46.64 2.84
C MET A 13 -41.58 -46.93 3.11
N ALA A 14 -41.97 -46.95 4.38
CA ALA A 14 -43.36 -46.93 4.80
C ALA A 14 -43.79 -45.50 5.14
N ALA A 15 -44.90 -45.09 4.52
CA ALA A 15 -45.60 -43.84 4.75
C ALA A 15 -46.56 -43.93 5.95
N SER A 16 -46.79 -42.82 6.65
CA SER A 16 -48.03 -42.44 7.36
C SER A 16 -47.79 -41.09 8.06
N SER A 17 -48.69 -40.12 8.16
CA SER A 17 -49.96 -39.79 7.51
C SER A 17 -50.21 -38.32 7.84
N LEU A 18 -50.83 -37.61 6.90
CA LEU A 18 -51.24 -36.21 6.99
C LEU A 18 -52.32 -35.96 8.05
N VAL A 19 -52.31 -34.76 8.64
CA VAL A 19 -53.55 -34.02 8.95
C VAL A 19 -53.41 -32.59 8.44
N PHE A 20 -54.39 -32.21 7.62
CA PHE A 20 -54.61 -30.92 7.00
C PHE A 20 -55.24 -29.91 7.97
N ALA A 21 -54.87 -28.64 7.83
CA ALA A 21 -55.78 -27.51 8.03
C ALA A 21 -55.38 -26.35 7.10
N GLN A 22 -56.15 -26.17 6.03
CA GLN A 22 -56.29 -24.90 5.27
C GLN A 22 -57.31 -24.04 6.04
N GLY A 23 -57.32 -22.72 6.07
CA GLY A 23 -56.55 -21.66 5.44
C GLY A 23 -57.31 -20.35 5.70
N THR A 24 -56.64 -19.19 5.63
CA THR A 24 -57.28 -17.91 5.27
C THR A 24 -56.23 -16.99 4.65
N THR A 25 -56.58 -16.43 3.51
CA THR A 25 -55.85 -15.39 2.77
C THR A 25 -56.26 -14.01 3.26
N GLN A 26 -55.32 -13.08 3.46
CA GLN A 26 -55.38 -11.66 3.01
C GLN A 26 -54.12 -10.86 3.43
N PRO A 27 -53.86 -9.68 2.82
CA PRO A 27 -52.54 -9.27 2.36
C PRO A 27 -52.00 -8.04 3.09
N GLY A 28 -50.72 -7.72 2.85
CA GLY A 28 -50.17 -6.40 3.13
C GLY A 28 -49.71 -6.22 4.58
N GLY A 29 -48.49 -6.66 4.85
CA GLY A 29 -47.73 -6.26 6.03
C GLY A 29 -46.26 -6.31 5.67
N MET A 30 -45.65 -5.14 5.49
CA MET A 30 -44.20 -4.97 5.41
C MET A 30 -43.59 -5.52 6.70
N GLY A 31 -43.22 -6.79 6.68
CA GLY A 31 -42.60 -7.50 7.78
C GLY A 31 -41.09 -7.54 7.58
N MET A 32 -40.43 -6.54 8.16
CA MET A 32 -39.11 -6.62 8.79
C MET A 32 -38.06 -7.50 8.07
N MET A 33 -37.16 -6.81 7.35
CA MET A 33 -35.84 -7.34 7.07
C MET A 33 -35.24 -7.90 8.36
N ASN A 34 -34.88 -9.16 8.32
CA ASN A 34 -34.17 -9.87 9.37
C ASN A 34 -32.86 -9.13 9.70
N GLN A 35 -32.92 -8.23 10.67
CA GLN A 35 -31.77 -7.64 11.35
C GLN A 35 -31.16 -8.71 12.25
N GLY A 36 -30.55 -9.72 11.63
CA GLY A 36 -29.82 -10.81 12.28
C GLY A 36 -28.44 -11.04 11.66
N ALA A 37 -28.02 -10.22 10.69
CA ALA A 37 -26.73 -10.31 10.01
C ALA A 37 -25.91 -9.02 10.20
N MET A 38 -25.68 -8.62 11.45
CA MET A 38 -24.68 -7.59 11.77
C MET A 38 -23.70 -8.16 12.79
N ASN A 39 -22.75 -8.95 12.27
CA ASN A 39 -21.41 -9.18 12.82
C ASN A 39 -20.67 -10.17 11.88
N GLN A 40 -20.65 -9.88 10.58
CA GLN A 40 -19.64 -10.50 9.74
C GLN A 40 -18.33 -9.78 10.03
N ASP A 41 -17.36 -10.52 10.54
CA ASP A 41 -15.99 -10.07 10.74
C ASP A 41 -15.53 -9.35 9.46
N PRO A 42 -15.13 -8.07 9.52
CA PRO A 42 -14.69 -7.33 8.33
C PRO A 42 -13.56 -8.06 7.57
N MET A 43 -12.77 -8.89 8.26
CA MET A 43 -11.77 -9.76 7.62
C MET A 43 -12.38 -10.94 6.86
N ALA A 44 -13.50 -11.51 7.31
CA ALA A 44 -14.19 -12.56 6.56
C ALA A 44 -14.78 -11.99 5.25
N ALA A 45 -15.36 -10.79 5.30
CA ALA A 45 -15.87 -10.11 4.10
C ALA A 45 -14.74 -9.78 3.10
N MET A 46 -13.59 -9.31 3.59
CA MET A 46 -12.40 -9.06 2.77
C MET A 46 -11.85 -10.36 2.15
N CYS A 47 -11.78 -11.45 2.93
CA CYS A 47 -11.35 -12.77 2.46
C CYS A 47 -12.22 -13.26 1.31
N GLN A 48 -13.55 -13.13 1.39
CA GLN A 48 -14.43 -13.54 0.30
C GLN A 48 -14.31 -12.68 -0.95
N LYS A 49 -14.04 -11.38 -0.79
CA LYS A 49 -13.81 -10.47 -1.93
C LYS A 49 -12.53 -10.85 -2.69
N MET A 50 -11.52 -11.35 -2.00
CA MET A 50 -10.25 -11.81 -2.60
C MET A 50 -10.32 -13.26 -3.09
N HIS A 51 -11.10 -14.11 -2.42
CA HIS A 51 -11.27 -15.53 -2.71
C HIS A 51 -12.75 -15.84 -2.95
N PRO A 52 -13.30 -15.49 -4.13
CA PRO A 52 -14.72 -15.68 -4.42
C PRO A 52 -15.15 -17.15 -4.44
N GLU A 53 -14.19 -18.09 -4.52
CA GLU A 53 -14.45 -19.53 -4.44
C GLU A 53 -14.61 -20.05 -2.99
N MET A 54 -14.34 -19.22 -1.97
CA MET A 54 -14.48 -19.59 -0.56
C MET A 54 -15.79 -19.07 0.04
N SER A 55 -16.48 -19.93 0.78
CA SER A 55 -17.68 -19.57 1.52
C SER A 55 -17.34 -18.66 2.73
N PRO A 56 -18.32 -17.93 3.29
CA PRO A 56 -18.07 -17.06 4.45
C PRO A 56 -17.56 -17.87 5.65
N ASP A 57 -18.09 -19.07 5.82
CA ASP A 57 -17.69 -19.99 6.89
C ASP A 57 -16.27 -20.53 6.67
N GLN A 58 -15.86 -20.77 5.42
CA GLN A 58 -14.49 -21.16 5.11
C GLN A 58 -13.49 -20.03 5.41
N CYS A 59 -13.84 -18.78 5.06
CA CYS A 59 -13.02 -17.61 5.39
C CYS A 59 -12.92 -17.39 6.90
N LYS A 60 -14.03 -17.53 7.63
CA LYS A 60 -14.05 -17.43 9.09
C LYS A 60 -13.20 -18.52 9.74
N ALA A 61 -13.36 -19.77 9.30
CA ALA A 61 -12.58 -20.89 9.81
C ALA A 61 -11.08 -20.70 9.54
N MET A 62 -10.70 -20.17 8.38
CA MET A 62 -9.31 -19.86 8.06
C MET A 62 -8.74 -18.81 9.03
N HIS A 63 -9.47 -17.74 9.30
CA HIS A 63 -9.05 -16.69 10.24
C HIS A 63 -8.92 -17.23 11.68
N GLU A 64 -9.90 -18.01 12.14
CA GLU A 64 -9.83 -18.66 13.46
C GLU A 64 -8.66 -19.64 13.57
N ASN A 65 -8.36 -20.37 12.49
CA ASN A 65 -7.22 -21.28 12.45
C ASN A 65 -5.90 -20.49 12.52
N MET A 66 -5.76 -19.40 11.77
CA MET A 66 -4.57 -18.52 11.81
C MET A 66 -4.34 -17.93 13.21
N ALA A 67 -5.42 -17.53 13.90
CA ALA A 67 -5.34 -17.01 15.26
C ALA A 67 -4.87 -18.07 16.27
N LYS A 68 -5.27 -19.34 16.07
CA LYS A 68 -4.93 -20.48 16.93
C LYS A 68 -3.58 -21.13 16.61
N MET A 69 -2.93 -20.76 15.50
CA MET A 69 -1.63 -21.33 15.14
C MET A 69 -0.57 -21.00 16.20
N THR A 70 0.26 -22.00 16.53
CA THR A 70 1.45 -21.78 17.35
C THR A 70 2.50 -21.01 16.57
N PRO A 71 3.48 -20.37 17.25
CA PRO A 71 4.62 -19.76 16.58
C PRO A 71 5.36 -20.73 15.65
N GLU A 72 5.50 -22.01 16.02
CA GLU A 72 6.13 -23.00 15.14
C GLU A 72 5.30 -23.29 13.89
N GLN A 73 3.97 -23.40 14.03
CA GLN A 73 3.07 -23.63 12.89
C GLN A 73 3.09 -22.46 11.90
N ARG A 74 3.19 -21.22 12.38
CA ARG A 74 3.32 -20.03 11.52
C ARG A 74 4.64 -19.99 10.77
N VAL A 75 5.73 -20.41 11.40
CA VAL A 75 7.04 -20.53 10.73
C VAL A 75 7.00 -21.64 9.67
N ALA A 76 6.41 -22.79 9.98
CA ALA A 76 6.28 -23.89 9.02
C ALA A 76 5.45 -23.49 7.78
N MET A 77 4.34 -22.77 7.98
CA MET A 77 3.51 -22.25 6.89
C MET A 77 4.27 -21.23 6.02
N CYS A 78 5.04 -20.34 6.64
CA CYS A 78 5.90 -19.37 5.93
C CYS A 78 6.93 -20.07 5.03
N GLN A 79 7.61 -21.10 5.54
CA GLN A 79 8.59 -21.85 4.76
C GLN A 79 7.96 -22.67 3.62
N GLN A 80 6.71 -23.11 3.78
CA GLN A 80 5.98 -23.80 2.72
C GLN A 80 5.65 -22.85 1.56
N MET A 81 5.34 -21.59 1.86
CA MET A 81 5.06 -20.56 0.85
C MET A 81 6.33 -19.95 0.24
N HIS A 82 7.40 -19.88 1.05
CA HIS A 82 8.68 -19.27 0.70
C HIS A 82 9.81 -20.27 0.91
N PRO A 83 9.98 -21.24 -0.01
CA PRO A 83 11.00 -22.29 0.13
C PRO A 83 12.43 -21.75 0.15
N GLU A 84 12.65 -20.54 -0.37
CA GLU A 84 13.90 -19.79 -0.29
C GLU A 84 14.25 -19.23 1.10
N MET A 85 13.30 -19.19 2.04
CA MET A 85 13.49 -18.62 3.37
C MET A 85 13.79 -19.70 4.42
N SER A 86 14.78 -19.42 5.28
CA SER A 86 15.05 -20.26 6.44
C SER A 86 13.99 -20.07 7.54
N ALA A 87 13.87 -21.06 8.43
CA ALA A 87 12.98 -20.98 9.58
C ALA A 87 13.26 -19.75 10.46
N SER A 88 14.54 -19.37 10.59
CA SER A 88 14.95 -18.19 11.35
C SER A 88 14.58 -16.89 10.65
N GLN A 89 14.63 -16.82 9.32
CA GLN A 89 14.18 -15.67 8.54
C GLN A 89 12.66 -15.49 8.65
N CYS A 90 11.89 -16.58 8.51
CA CYS A 90 10.43 -16.57 8.71
C CYS A 90 10.05 -16.14 10.14
N LYS A 91 10.75 -16.65 11.16
CA LYS A 91 10.52 -16.27 12.56
C LYS A 91 10.81 -14.78 12.81
N ALA A 92 11.94 -14.27 12.32
CA ALA A 92 12.32 -12.87 12.51
C ALA A 92 11.31 -11.90 11.88
N MET A 93 10.79 -12.24 10.69
CA MET A 93 9.75 -11.43 10.03
C MET A 93 8.46 -11.40 10.83
N HIS A 94 8.02 -12.56 11.34
CA HIS A 94 6.80 -12.68 12.13
C HIS A 94 6.91 -11.95 13.48
N ASP A 95 8.03 -12.11 14.21
CA ASP A 95 8.27 -11.44 15.49
C ASP A 95 8.28 -9.90 15.32
N LYS A 96 8.79 -9.39 14.18
CA LYS A 96 8.77 -7.96 13.83
C LYS A 96 7.35 -7.41 13.59
N MET A 97 6.44 -8.22 13.03
CA MET A 97 5.06 -7.82 12.82
C MET A 97 4.25 -7.80 14.13
N GLN A 98 4.52 -8.73 15.05
CA GLN A 98 3.81 -8.78 16.35
C GLN A 98 4.33 -7.76 17.36
N GLY A 99 5.60 -7.36 17.27
CA GLY A 99 6.23 -6.38 18.18
C GLY A 99 5.75 -4.93 18.04
N SER A 100 4.92 -4.60 17.05
CA SER A 100 4.41 -3.23 16.84
C SER A 100 3.06 -2.96 17.53
N GLY A 101 2.56 -3.89 18.36
CA GLY A 101 1.18 -3.86 18.88
C GLY A 101 0.98 -3.98 20.39
N ALA A 102 2.01 -3.80 21.24
CA ALA A 102 1.86 -3.88 22.69
C ALA A 102 2.39 -2.63 23.40
N GLY A 103 1.49 -1.79 23.95
CA GLY A 103 1.90 -0.69 24.83
C GLY A 103 0.90 0.42 25.12
N MET A 104 -0.39 0.13 25.32
CA MET A 104 -1.32 1.10 25.91
C MET A 104 -1.98 0.49 27.15
N GLY A 105 -1.32 0.63 28.31
CA GLY A 105 -1.84 0.17 29.59
C GLY A 105 -0.89 0.43 30.76
N ALA A 106 -1.38 1.17 31.76
CA ALA A 106 -0.83 1.43 33.09
C ALA A 106 0.18 2.59 33.25
N MET A 107 -0.37 3.76 33.62
CA MET A 107 0.31 4.80 34.42
C MET A 107 0.49 4.30 35.86
N GLY A 108 1.72 4.33 36.38
CA GLY A 108 1.99 4.22 37.82
C GLY A 108 3.43 3.82 38.16
N GLY A 109 4.20 4.74 38.74
CA GLY A 109 5.36 4.43 39.58
C GLY A 109 6.68 5.08 39.19
N MET A 110 7.09 6.12 39.93
CA MET A 110 8.47 6.61 40.00
C MET A 110 9.40 5.51 40.53
N GLY A 111 10.52 5.28 39.84
CA GLY A 111 11.63 4.46 40.31
C GLY A 111 12.81 4.53 39.34
N ALA A 112 13.92 5.09 39.80
CA ALA A 112 15.14 5.31 39.04
C ALA A 112 15.91 4.02 38.77
N MET A 113 16.29 3.79 37.51
CA MET A 113 17.39 2.88 37.14
C MET A 113 18.13 3.45 35.94
N SER A 114 19.40 3.74 36.16
CA SER A 114 20.39 4.10 35.16
C SER A 114 20.61 2.93 34.21
N HIS A 115 20.43 3.16 32.91
CA HIS A 115 21.03 2.34 31.86
C HIS A 115 21.51 3.22 30.72
N ASP A 116 22.75 2.92 30.32
CA ASP A 116 23.49 3.40 29.17
C ASP A 116 22.63 3.41 27.90
N HIS A 117 22.50 4.59 27.28
CA HIS A 117 21.99 4.71 25.92
C HIS A 117 23.13 5.09 25.00
N GLY A 118 23.87 4.06 24.58
CA GLY A 118 24.56 4.05 23.30
C GLY A 118 23.65 4.58 22.19
N ALA A 119 24.29 5.30 21.26
CA ALA A 119 23.79 5.89 20.04
C ALA A 119 22.36 5.46 19.62
N SER A 120 21.44 6.43 19.62
CA SER A 120 20.20 6.37 18.86
C SER A 120 20.54 6.27 17.37
N GLY A 121 20.80 5.06 16.90
CA GLY A 121 20.68 4.69 15.51
C GLY A 121 19.20 4.69 15.19
N GLY A 122 18.71 5.83 14.68
CA GLY A 122 17.35 5.94 14.16
C GLY A 122 17.07 4.77 13.23
N HIS A 123 15.96 4.08 13.49
CA HIS A 123 15.46 3.06 12.58
C HIS A 123 15.08 3.73 11.27
N ASP A 124 16.03 3.72 10.34
CA ASP A 124 15.82 3.91 8.92
C ASP A 124 14.90 2.76 8.51
N HIS A 125 13.59 3.05 8.46
CA HIS A 125 12.70 2.31 7.57
C HIS A 125 13.20 2.63 6.18
N GLY A 126 14.22 1.86 5.75
CA GLY A 126 14.68 1.82 4.38
C GLY A 126 13.49 1.44 3.52
N SER A 127 12.73 2.46 3.14
CA SER A 127 11.98 2.48 1.91
C SER A 127 12.96 1.96 0.89
N GLU A 128 12.71 0.76 0.40
CA GLU A 128 13.25 0.26 -0.86
C GLU A 128 13.44 1.46 -1.78
N ASN A 129 14.69 1.70 -2.20
CA ASN A 129 15.08 2.88 -2.93
C ASN A 129 14.09 3.13 -4.08
N SER A 130 13.19 4.10 -3.90
CA SER A 130 12.31 4.54 -4.98
C SER A 130 13.22 4.91 -6.15
N SER A 131 12.83 4.52 -7.36
CA SER A 131 13.66 4.75 -8.55
C SER A 131 13.97 6.25 -8.77
N VAL A 132 13.18 7.14 -8.15
CA VAL A 132 13.26 8.60 -8.25
C VAL A 132 13.81 9.31 -7.00
N GLY A 133 14.27 8.59 -5.98
CA GLY A 133 14.89 9.18 -4.79
C GLY A 133 14.56 8.41 -3.51
N GLN A 134 14.56 9.13 -2.39
CA GLN A 134 14.25 8.56 -1.08
C GLN A 134 13.56 9.59 -0.17
N PRO A 135 12.88 9.14 0.90
CA PRO A 135 12.37 10.05 1.92
C PRO A 135 13.47 10.95 2.46
N GLY A 136 13.19 12.25 2.55
CA GLY A 136 14.15 13.23 3.03
C GLY A 136 14.04 13.50 4.53
N ILE A 137 15.12 14.01 5.13
CA ILE A 137 15.16 14.40 6.54
C ILE A 137 14.82 15.89 6.66
N ALA A 138 13.85 16.25 7.50
CA ALA A 138 13.39 17.64 7.65
C ALA A 138 14.51 18.64 7.97
N ALA A 139 15.46 18.25 8.84
CA ALA A 139 16.62 19.07 9.19
C ALA A 139 17.62 19.28 8.03
N LYS A 140 17.49 18.52 6.93
CA LYS A 140 18.36 18.58 5.74
C LYS A 140 17.67 19.19 4.52
N VAL A 141 16.48 19.78 4.69
CA VAL A 141 15.75 20.45 3.59
C VAL A 141 16.59 21.59 3.02
N ASN A 142 16.82 21.54 1.71
CA ASN A 142 17.51 22.61 0.99
C ASN A 142 16.57 23.78 0.69
N ARG A 143 15.33 23.48 0.27
CA ARG A 143 14.27 24.49 0.09
C ARG A 143 12.88 23.88 0.03
N THR A 144 11.89 24.75 0.23
CA THR A 144 10.46 24.42 0.12
C THR A 144 9.91 24.81 -1.24
N ILE A 145 9.13 23.93 -1.85
CA ILE A 145 8.38 24.19 -3.07
C ILE A 145 6.89 24.06 -2.77
N ARG A 146 6.13 25.13 -3.03
CA ARG A 146 4.68 25.12 -2.89
C ARG A 146 4.04 24.66 -4.18
N VAL A 147 3.27 23.59 -4.12
CA VAL A 147 2.51 23.04 -5.25
C VAL A 147 1.03 23.23 -4.98
N ARG A 148 0.30 23.79 -5.95
CA ARG A 148 -1.15 23.93 -5.90
C ARG A 148 -1.78 22.94 -6.87
N MET A 149 -2.85 22.29 -6.45
CA MET A 149 -3.68 21.43 -7.30
C MET A 149 -5.09 22.05 -7.39
N THR A 150 -5.70 21.98 -8.58
CA THR A 150 -7.01 22.57 -8.89
C THR A 150 -7.86 21.62 -9.73
N ASP A 151 -9.17 21.83 -9.73
CA ASP A 151 -10.14 20.96 -10.43
C ASP A 151 -10.09 21.07 -11.98
N ASN A 152 -9.24 21.93 -12.53
CA ASN A 152 -8.89 21.92 -13.96
C ASN A 152 -7.88 20.82 -14.32
N MET A 153 -7.62 19.87 -13.41
CA MET A 153 -6.70 18.74 -13.58
C MET A 153 -5.26 19.20 -13.83
N ARG A 154 -4.80 20.20 -13.07
CA ARG A 154 -3.42 20.74 -13.19
C ARG A 154 -2.76 20.92 -11.85
N PHE A 155 -1.44 20.76 -11.87
CA PHE A 155 -0.54 21.22 -10.82
C PHE A 155 0.07 22.57 -11.22
N ASN A 156 0.30 23.41 -10.22
CA ASN A 156 1.07 24.64 -10.38
C ASN A 156 2.11 24.77 -9.26
N PRO A 157 3.42 24.77 -9.58
CA PRO A 157 3.99 24.61 -10.93
C PRO A 157 3.81 23.19 -11.48
N SER A 158 3.77 23.05 -12.81
CA SER A 158 3.75 21.75 -13.51
C SER A 158 5.14 21.27 -13.93
N SER A 159 6.16 22.14 -13.84
CA SER A 159 7.56 21.82 -14.09
C SER A 159 8.44 22.40 -12.99
N ILE A 160 9.37 21.59 -12.49
CA ILE A 160 10.23 21.90 -11.36
C ILE A 160 11.67 21.52 -11.72
N GLN A 161 12.64 22.35 -11.36
CA GLN A 161 14.05 22.05 -11.53
C GLN A 161 14.71 21.85 -10.16
N VAL A 162 15.42 20.74 -10.00
CA VAL A 162 16.15 20.38 -8.78
C VAL A 162 17.54 19.88 -9.13
N LYS A 163 18.41 19.75 -8.14
CA LYS A 163 19.75 19.17 -8.30
C LYS A 163 19.79 17.78 -7.67
N GLN A 164 20.64 16.91 -8.21
CA GLN A 164 20.97 15.66 -7.53
C GLN A 164 21.53 15.96 -6.14
N GLY A 165 21.09 15.18 -5.15
CA GLY A 165 21.38 15.33 -3.73
C GLY A 165 20.46 16.31 -2.99
N GLU A 166 19.67 17.12 -3.71
CA GLU A 166 18.79 18.11 -3.10
C GLU A 166 17.62 17.43 -2.37
N THR A 167 17.36 17.88 -1.14
CA THR A 167 16.19 17.54 -0.35
C THR A 167 15.18 18.67 -0.46
N ILE A 168 14.04 18.38 -1.06
CA ILE A 168 12.93 19.33 -1.25
C ILE A 168 11.83 19.03 -0.25
N HIS A 169 11.32 20.08 0.38
CA HIS A 169 10.06 20.04 1.11
C HIS A 169 8.94 20.53 0.20
N PHE A 170 8.13 19.62 -0.31
CA PHE A 170 6.92 19.97 -1.04
C PHE A 170 5.81 20.28 -0.06
N VAL A 171 5.23 21.47 -0.16
CA VAL A 171 3.98 21.85 0.53
C VAL A 171 2.90 21.90 -0.52
N VAL A 172 2.00 20.92 -0.49
CA VAL A 172 0.99 20.68 -1.51
C VAL A 172 -0.36 21.12 -0.98
N LYS A 173 -1.06 21.99 -1.70
CA LYS A 173 -2.40 22.48 -1.31
C LYS A 173 -3.44 22.21 -2.37
N ASN A 174 -4.54 21.60 -1.96
CA ASN A 174 -5.72 21.44 -2.77
C ASN A 174 -6.61 22.69 -2.72
N LEU A 175 -6.68 23.41 -3.83
CA LEU A 175 -7.58 24.56 -4.00
C LEU A 175 -8.90 24.20 -4.67
N GLY A 176 -9.04 22.95 -5.11
CA GLY A 176 -10.26 22.41 -5.69
C GLY A 176 -11.26 21.93 -4.63
N LYS A 177 -12.37 21.42 -5.14
CA LYS A 177 -13.45 20.77 -4.38
C LYS A 177 -13.36 19.25 -4.46
N THR A 178 -12.64 18.71 -5.44
CA THR A 178 -12.45 17.26 -5.61
C THR A 178 -11.23 16.78 -4.83
N LYS A 179 -11.24 15.50 -4.41
CA LYS A 179 -10.06 14.84 -3.86
C LYS A 179 -8.97 14.75 -4.93
N HIS A 180 -7.75 15.12 -4.56
CA HIS A 180 -6.59 15.06 -5.42
C HIS A 180 -5.43 14.40 -4.68
N GLU A 181 -4.47 13.89 -5.42
CA GLU A 181 -3.22 13.39 -4.85
C GLU A 181 -2.03 13.87 -5.67
N MET A 182 -0.85 13.79 -5.08
CA MET A 182 0.43 13.98 -5.75
C MET A 182 1.33 12.82 -5.38
N VAL A 183 1.69 11.99 -6.37
CA VAL A 183 2.60 10.85 -6.23
C VAL A 183 3.85 11.13 -7.07
N LEU A 184 5.05 11.00 -6.48
CA LEU A 184 6.32 11.11 -7.22
C LEU A 184 6.73 9.74 -7.75
N GLY A 185 7.15 9.65 -9.02
CA GLY A 185 7.60 8.40 -9.61
C GLY A 185 8.13 8.56 -11.03
N THR A 186 8.61 7.48 -11.62
CA THR A 186 8.84 7.41 -13.07
C THR A 186 7.51 7.37 -13.82
N ASP A 187 7.53 7.67 -15.12
CA ASP A 187 6.31 7.58 -15.93
C ASP A 187 5.72 6.16 -15.92
N GLN A 188 6.58 5.14 -15.98
CA GLN A 188 6.17 3.73 -15.95
C GLN A 188 5.52 3.34 -14.61
N GLU A 189 6.13 3.72 -13.48
CA GLU A 189 5.58 3.42 -12.15
C GLU A 189 4.22 4.10 -11.95
N LEU A 190 4.09 5.38 -12.32
CA LEU A 190 2.83 6.11 -12.18
C LEU A 190 1.73 5.53 -13.07
N GLN A 191 2.06 5.08 -14.28
CA GLN A 191 1.08 4.41 -15.16
C GLN A 191 0.63 3.08 -14.59
N GLU A 192 1.55 2.27 -14.04
CA GLU A 192 1.18 0.98 -13.48
C GLU A 192 0.35 1.14 -12.20
N HIS A 193 0.75 2.08 -11.34
CA HIS A 193 -0.01 2.43 -10.15
C HIS A 193 -1.41 2.95 -10.51
N TYR A 194 -1.53 3.79 -11.54
CA TYR A 194 -2.84 4.22 -12.03
C TYR A 194 -3.72 3.04 -12.47
N LYS A 195 -3.18 2.06 -13.21
CA LYS A 195 -3.95 0.86 -13.61
C LYS A 195 -4.40 0.04 -12.40
N GLN A 196 -3.58 -0.04 -11.35
CA GLN A 196 -3.95 -0.71 -10.11
C GLN A 196 -5.10 0.02 -9.41
N MET A 197 -5.05 1.36 -9.35
CA MET A 197 -6.13 2.17 -8.79
C MET A 197 -7.44 2.07 -9.56
N MET A 198 -7.37 1.93 -10.89
CA MET A 198 -8.55 1.65 -11.70
C MET A 198 -9.19 0.29 -11.39
N LYS A 199 -8.42 -0.71 -10.97
CA LYS A 199 -8.93 -2.04 -10.56
C LYS A 199 -9.48 -2.03 -9.15
N PHE A 200 -8.90 -1.22 -8.26
CA PHE A 200 -9.22 -1.19 -6.84
C PHE A 200 -9.41 0.25 -6.32
N PRO A 201 -10.43 0.98 -6.79
CA PRO A 201 -10.57 2.42 -6.54
C PRO A 201 -10.89 2.79 -5.08
N GLU A 202 -11.32 1.82 -4.27
CA GLU A 202 -11.63 2.02 -2.85
C GLU A 202 -10.43 1.79 -1.93
N MET A 203 -9.28 1.33 -2.45
CA MET A 203 -8.10 1.12 -1.61
C MET A 203 -7.39 2.44 -1.33
N GLU A 204 -7.37 2.85 -0.07
CA GLU A 204 -6.47 3.90 0.38
C GLU A 204 -5.05 3.36 0.48
N HIS A 205 -4.08 4.10 -0.06
CA HIS A 205 -2.67 3.78 0.05
C HIS A 205 -1.90 5.04 0.44
N ALA A 206 -0.86 4.84 1.25
CA ALA A 206 0.04 5.88 1.69
C ALA A 206 1.47 5.38 1.52
N GLU A 207 2.26 6.11 0.74
CA GLU A 207 3.68 5.88 0.53
C GLU A 207 4.46 7.16 0.83
N PRO A 208 5.76 7.07 1.18
CA PRO A 208 6.55 8.26 1.52
C PRO A 208 6.68 9.31 0.41
N ASN A 209 6.51 8.89 -0.84
CA ASN A 209 6.55 9.71 -2.07
C ASN A 209 5.19 10.29 -2.46
N MET A 210 4.18 10.23 -1.58
CA MET A 210 2.82 10.63 -1.93
C MET A 210 2.07 11.43 -0.88
N VAL A 211 1.06 12.19 -1.33
CA VAL A 211 0.08 12.85 -0.47
C VAL A 211 -1.30 12.86 -1.14
N THR A 212 -2.34 12.52 -0.37
CA THR A 212 -3.74 12.57 -0.80
C THR A 212 -4.49 13.64 0.00
N LEU A 213 -5.19 14.53 -0.69
CA LEU A 213 -5.77 15.75 -0.13
C LEU A 213 -7.22 15.94 -0.59
N GLY A 214 -8.14 16.01 0.36
CA GLY A 214 -9.48 16.54 0.16
C GLY A 214 -9.49 18.05 -0.08
N ALA A 215 -10.68 18.60 -0.32
CA ALA A 215 -10.88 20.01 -0.63
C ALA A 215 -10.28 20.94 0.45
N GLY A 216 -9.51 21.95 0.03
CA GLY A 216 -8.90 22.94 0.93
C GLY A 216 -7.72 22.45 1.77
N GLN A 217 -7.44 21.13 1.79
CA GLN A 217 -6.40 20.55 2.62
C GLN A 217 -4.99 20.88 2.09
N THR A 218 -4.02 20.84 3.00
CA THR A 218 -2.60 20.98 2.72
C THR A 218 -1.88 19.76 3.30
N GLY A 219 -0.90 19.24 2.58
CA GLY A 219 -0.02 18.18 3.07
C GLY A 219 1.38 18.31 2.51
N GLU A 220 2.27 17.43 2.93
CA GLU A 220 3.70 17.62 2.77
C GLU A 220 4.39 16.35 2.29
N ILE A 221 5.41 16.51 1.45
CA ILE A 221 6.34 15.45 1.06
C ILE A 221 7.75 16.00 1.23
N ILE A 222 8.58 15.34 2.03
CA ILE A 222 10.01 15.68 2.11
C ILE A 222 10.76 14.60 1.35
N TRP A 223 11.39 15.00 0.24
CA TRP A 223 12.00 14.06 -0.71
C TRP A 223 13.42 14.46 -1.06
N GLN A 224 14.35 13.50 -1.02
CA GLN A 224 15.71 13.66 -1.49
C GLN A 224 15.90 13.03 -2.86
N PHE A 225 16.33 13.84 -3.83
CA PHE A 225 16.60 13.39 -5.20
C PHE A 225 18.01 12.80 -5.33
N THR A 226 18.16 11.50 -5.14
CA THR A 226 19.48 10.83 -5.12
C THR A 226 20.08 10.58 -6.52
N LYS A 227 19.26 10.60 -7.58
CA LYS A 227 19.67 10.35 -8.97
C LYS A 227 19.31 11.53 -9.88
N SER A 228 20.20 11.86 -10.81
CA SER A 228 19.89 12.80 -11.90
C SER A 228 18.95 12.18 -12.93
N GLY A 229 18.13 12.98 -13.60
CA GLY A 229 17.21 12.51 -14.62
C GLY A 229 15.84 13.16 -14.54
N LYS A 230 14.86 12.52 -15.15
CA LYS A 230 13.47 12.99 -15.16
C LYS A 230 12.66 12.21 -14.13
N VAL A 231 12.03 12.94 -13.23
CA VAL A 231 11.03 12.43 -12.28
C VAL A 231 9.69 13.04 -12.68
N GLN A 232 8.62 12.27 -12.54
CA GLN A 232 7.25 12.72 -12.80
C GLN A 232 6.50 12.82 -11.48
N PHE A 233 5.43 13.61 -11.50
CA PHE A 233 4.43 13.57 -10.46
C PHE A 233 3.04 13.64 -11.05
N ALA A 234 2.09 12.92 -10.46
CA ALA A 234 0.73 12.85 -11.00
C ALA A 234 -0.34 12.65 -9.92
N CYS A 235 -1.57 12.96 -10.29
CA CYS A 235 -2.76 12.55 -9.55
C CYS A 235 -3.28 11.25 -10.17
N LEU A 236 -3.42 10.19 -9.37
CA LEU A 236 -3.79 8.84 -9.83
C LEU A 236 -5.26 8.50 -9.54
N GLN A 237 -6.03 9.46 -9.04
CA GLN A 237 -7.48 9.36 -8.93
C GLN A 237 -8.07 9.01 -10.32
N PRO A 238 -9.00 8.03 -10.39
CA PRO A 238 -9.63 7.64 -11.65
C PRO A 238 -10.08 8.84 -12.49
N GLY A 239 -9.62 8.88 -13.75
CA GLY A 239 -9.90 9.96 -14.70
C GLY A 239 -8.99 11.19 -14.60
N HIS A 240 -8.36 11.47 -13.45
CA HIS A 240 -7.51 12.67 -13.29
C HIS A 240 -6.18 12.53 -14.04
N TYR A 241 -5.57 11.34 -13.98
CA TYR A 241 -4.33 11.03 -14.68
C TYR A 241 -4.48 11.18 -16.20
N ASP A 242 -5.56 10.61 -16.76
CA ASP A 242 -5.86 10.65 -18.19
C ASP A 242 -6.27 12.06 -18.67
N ALA A 243 -6.89 12.86 -17.79
CA ALA A 243 -7.15 14.29 -18.05
C ALA A 243 -5.87 15.17 -18.06
N GLY A 244 -4.71 14.56 -17.82
CA GLY A 244 -3.41 15.22 -17.91
C GLY A 244 -2.98 15.90 -16.62
N MET A 245 -3.51 15.48 -15.46
CA MET A 245 -3.03 15.95 -14.15
C MET A 245 -1.67 15.35 -13.80
N LYS A 246 -0.65 15.86 -14.49
CA LYS A 246 0.75 15.42 -14.43
C LYS A 246 1.68 16.63 -14.40
N GLY A 247 2.84 16.44 -13.83
CA GLY A 247 3.95 17.39 -13.84
C GLY A 247 5.29 16.67 -13.93
N SER A 248 6.34 17.47 -14.09
CA SER A 248 7.71 16.98 -14.28
C SER A 248 8.70 17.67 -13.35
N ILE A 249 9.67 16.91 -12.88
CA ILE A 249 10.82 17.37 -12.14
C ILE A 249 12.07 16.99 -12.94
N SER A 250 12.86 17.98 -13.33
CA SER A 250 14.17 17.77 -13.95
C SER A 250 15.24 17.84 -12.88
N VAL A 251 15.91 16.71 -12.63
CA VAL A 251 17.01 16.59 -11.66
C VAL A 251 18.34 16.75 -12.41
N ALA A 252 18.97 17.91 -12.27
CA ALA A 252 20.29 18.16 -12.84
C ALA A 252 21.37 17.38 -12.08
N GLY A 253 22.17 16.60 -12.79
CA GLY A 253 23.37 15.97 -12.23
C GLY A 253 24.49 16.98 -11.97
N PRO A 254 25.57 16.56 -11.28
CA PRO A 254 26.79 17.35 -11.23
C PRO A 254 27.25 17.63 -12.67
N LYS A 255 27.64 18.88 -12.96
CA LYS A 255 28.21 19.21 -14.25
C LYS A 255 29.43 18.32 -14.46
N SER A 256 29.36 17.42 -15.43
CA SER A 256 30.55 16.77 -15.96
C SER A 256 31.44 17.86 -16.53
N VAL A 257 32.57 18.12 -15.87
CA VAL A 257 33.60 18.99 -16.43
C VAL A 257 34.23 18.19 -17.56
N SER A 258 33.86 18.50 -18.82
CA SER A 258 34.61 17.99 -19.97
C SER A 258 36.07 18.45 -19.81
N PRO A 259 37.07 17.56 -20.00
CA PRO A 259 38.47 17.96 -19.93
C PRO A 259 38.72 19.11 -20.91
N ALA A 260 39.30 20.20 -20.41
CA ALA A 260 39.72 21.33 -21.25
C ALA A 260 40.62 20.80 -22.37
N GLN A 261 40.27 21.13 -23.62
CA GLN A 261 41.16 20.96 -24.77
C GLN A 261 42.48 21.67 -24.45
N LYS A 262 43.52 20.87 -24.23
CA LYS A 262 44.92 21.32 -24.22
C LYS A 262 45.20 21.89 -25.60
N GLY A 263 45.28 23.22 -25.68
CA GLY A 263 45.70 23.91 -26.90
C GLY A 263 47.17 23.60 -27.14
N ASP A 264 47.43 22.67 -28.05
CA ASP A 264 48.77 22.44 -28.58
C ASP A 264 49.07 23.56 -29.59
N GLY A 265 49.73 24.61 -29.10
CA GLY A 265 50.38 25.60 -29.95
C GLY A 265 51.65 25.00 -30.56
N HIS A 266 51.66 24.84 -31.88
CA HIS A 266 52.91 24.74 -32.63
C HIS A 266 52.98 25.92 -33.61
N GLY A 267 53.91 26.83 -33.29
CA GLY A 267 54.32 27.90 -34.17
C GLY A 267 55.10 27.38 -35.37
N SER A 268 54.84 27.98 -36.52
CA SER A 268 55.72 27.94 -37.68
C SER A 268 55.94 29.38 -38.14
N HIS A 269 57.12 29.90 -37.80
CA HIS A 269 57.72 31.01 -38.52
C HIS A 269 58.45 30.42 -39.73
N GLN A 270 58.13 30.91 -40.93
CA GLN A 270 59.01 30.83 -42.10
C GLN A 270 59.10 32.20 -42.74
N HIS A 271 60.26 32.39 -43.37
CA HIS A 271 60.97 33.61 -43.76
C HIS A 271 60.22 34.57 -44.70
#